data_AF-A0A922NFY3-F1
#
_entry.id   AF-A0A922NFY3-F1
#
_cell.length_a   1.000
_cell.length_b   1.000
_cell.length_c   1.000
_cell.angle_alpha   90.00
_cell.angle_beta   90.00
_cell.angle_gamma   90.00
#
_symmetry.space_group_name_H-M   'P 1'
#
loop_
_entity.id
_entity.type
_entity.pdbx_description
1 polymer ?
#
loop_
_entity_poly.entity_id
_entity_poly.type
_entity_poly.pdbx_seq_one_letter_code
_entity_poly.pdbx_strand_id
1 'polypeptide(L)' 'MASSDTDEITAANQRNSPFLRLPAEIRRTIYTYICSSMIINRMV' A
#
# COMPACT_ATOMS: atom_id res chain seq x y z
N MET A 1 -12.80 -11.29 22.08
CA MET A 1 -11.66 -10.35 22.04
C MET A 1 -10.77 -10.78 20.89
N ALA A 2 -10.89 -10.15 19.72
CA ALA A 2 -10.18 -10.55 18.49
C ALA A 2 -9.27 -9.43 17.94
N SER A 3 -8.95 -8.42 18.76
CA SER A 3 -8.23 -7.23 18.30
C SER A 3 -6.70 -7.32 18.45
N SER A 4 -6.16 -8.25 19.24
CA SER A 4 -4.72 -8.35 19.50
C SER A 4 -3.94 -8.74 18.24
N ASP A 5 -4.42 -9.74 17.51
CA ASP A 5 -3.68 -10.33 16.39
C ASP A 5 -3.61 -9.38 15.19
N THR A 6 -4.67 -8.59 14.97
CA THR A 6 -4.72 -7.59 13.89
C THR A 6 -3.76 -6.44 14.12
N ASP A 7 -3.57 -6.05 15.38
CA ASP A 7 -2.69 -4.93 15.75
C ASP A 7 -1.21 -5.35 15.56
N GLU A 8 -0.86 -6.58 15.94
CA GLU A 8 0.46 -7.16 15.71
C GLU A 8 0.81 -7.27 14.22
N ILE A 9 -0.12 -7.79 13.41
CA ILE A 9 0.05 -7.89 11.94
C ILE A 9 0.19 -6.50 11.33
N THR A 10 -0.60 -5.53 11.77
CA THR A 10 -0.54 -4.15 11.26
C THR A 10 0.81 -3.50 11.57
N ALA A 11 1.29 -3.62 12.82
CA ALA A 11 2.58 -3.09 13.24
C ALA A 11 3.74 -3.77 12.49
N ALA A 12 3.70 -5.09 12.34
CA ALA A 12 4.68 -5.85 11.57
C ALA A 12 4.71 -5.42 10.10
N ASN A 13 3.53 -5.24 9.48
CA ASN A 13 3.41 -4.80 8.09
C ASN A 13 3.95 -3.37 7.89
N GLN A 14 3.64 -2.44 8.80
CA GLN A 14 4.22 -1.09 8.76
C GLN A 14 5.75 -1.13 8.92
N ARG A 15 6.26 -1.94 9.85
CA ARG A 15 7.70 -2.07 10.06
C ARG A 15 8.39 -2.70 8.88
N ASN A 16 7.80 -3.68 8.22
CA ASN A 16 8.49 -4.49 7.21
C ASN A 16 8.24 -4.04 5.76
N SER A 17 7.20 -3.25 5.49
CA SER A 17 6.89 -2.74 4.15
C SER A 17 7.40 -1.31 3.94
N PRO A 18 8.42 -1.08 3.10
CA PRO A 18 8.88 0.26 2.77
C PRO A 18 7.75 1.15 2.22
N PHE A 19 6.80 0.56 1.48
CA PHE A 19 5.64 1.27 0.96
C PHE A 19 4.69 1.76 2.06
N LEU A 20 4.45 0.94 3.09
CA LEU A 20 3.56 1.31 4.19
C LEU A 20 4.17 2.34 5.15
N ARG A 21 5.50 2.47 5.16
CA ARG A 21 6.21 3.54 5.91
C ARG A 21 6.04 4.93 5.28
N LEU A 22 5.64 4.99 4.00
CA LEU A 22 5.45 6.27 3.32
C LEU A 22 4.19 6.99 3.82
N PRO A 23 4.18 8.34 3.85
CA PRO A 23 2.96 9.10 4.05
C PRO A 23 1.84 8.69 3.08
N ALA A 24 0.59 8.80 3.52
CA ALA A 24 -0.58 8.39 2.75
C ALA A 24 -0.71 9.12 1.39
N GLU A 25 -0.21 10.35 1.29
CA GLU A 25 -0.15 11.10 0.04
C GLU A 25 0.79 10.44 -0.98
N ILE A 26 1.99 10.05 -0.57
CA ILE A 26 2.95 9.37 -1.46
C ILE A 26 2.42 8.00 -1.91
N ARG A 27 1.80 7.24 -0.99
CA ARG A 27 1.17 5.95 -1.35
C ARG A 27 0.07 6.13 -2.41
N ARG A 28 -0.76 7.17 -2.28
CA ARG A 28 -1.78 7.51 -3.29
C ARG A 28 -1.16 7.83 -4.63
N THR A 29 -0.14 8.68 -4.66
CA THR A 29 0.58 9.04 -5.89
C THR A 29 1.15 7.81 -6.62
N ILE A 30 1.83 6.93 -5.89
CA ILE A 30 2.36 5.68 -6.47
C ILE A 30 1.22 4.80 -7.02
N TYR A 31 0.14 4.63 -6.26
CA TYR A 31 -1.01 3.85 -6.71
C TYR A 31 -1.63 4.42 -7.99
N THR A 32 -1.79 5.75 -8.07
CA THR A 32 -2.26 6.42 -9.29
C THR A 32 -1.36 6.11 -10.50
N TYR A 33 -0.04 6.23 -10.36
CA TYR A 33 0.87 5.91 -11.47
C TYR A 33 0.78 4.46 -11.93
N ILE A 34 0.73 3.51 -11.00
CA ILE A 34 0.61 2.08 -11.33
C ILE A 34 -0.73 1.80 -12.03
N CYS A 35 -1.84 2.31 -11.48
CA CYS A 35 -3.16 2.10 -12.07
C CYS A 35 -3.29 2.76 -13.45
N SER A 36 -2.78 3.99 -13.61
CA SER A 36 -2.78 4.68 -14.92
C SER A 36 -1.88 3.96 -15.94
N SER A 37 -0.70 3.47 -15.53
CA SER A 37 0.18 2.70 -16.42
C SER A 37 -0.44 1.36 -16.82
N MET A 38 -1.17 0.70 -15.92
CA MET A 38 -1.83 -0.58 -16.21
C MET A 38 -2.98 -0.43 -17.22
N ILE A 39 -3.70 0.70 -17.17
CA ILE A 39 -4.75 1.00 -18.15
C ILE A 39 -4.16 1.21 -19.55
N ILE A 40 -3.05 1.95 -19.65
CA ILE A 40 -2.40 2.22 -20.94
C ILE A 40 -1.88 0.91 -21.57
N ASN A 41 -1.23 0.04 -20.80
CA ASN A 41 -0.71 -1.24 -21.31
C ASN A 41 -1.78 -2.30 -21.64
N ARG A 42 -3.06 -2.07 -21.29
CA ARG A 42 -4.17 -2.99 -21.62
C ARG A 42 -4.99 -2.52 -22.83
N MET A 43 -4.73 -1.32 -23.34
CA MET A 43 -5.41 -0.73 -24.50
C MET A 43 -4.55 -0.73 -25.78
N VAL A 44 -3.37 -1.36 -25.76
CA VAL A 44 -2.49 -1.56 -26.92
C VAL A 44 -2.42 -3.04 -27.25
#